data_AF-A0A193QMT4-F1
#
_entry.id   AF-A0A193QMT4-F1
#
_cell.length_a   1.000
_cell.length_b   1.000
_cell.length_c   1.000
_cell.angle_alpha   90.00
_cell.angle_beta   90.00
_cell.angle_gamma   90.00
#
_symmetry.space_group_name_H-M   'P 1'
#
loop_
_entity.id
_entity.type
_entity.pdbx_description
1 polymer ?
#
loop_
_entity_poly.entity_id
_entity_poly.type
_entity_poly.pdbx_seq_one_letter_code
_entity_poly.pdbx_strand_id
1 'polypeptide(L)'
;MAALSIQPISFSFRETHDIRIHLINAEPWFCLKDVCEVLTVDRTSRLLRELDRKGWANCHTSTEGGEQQLVYVNEPNLYRIIFRSNKPEAKQFQNWVFDDVLPTIK
;
A
#
# COMPACT_ATOMS: atom_id res chain seq x y z
N MET A 1 -10.54 -14.09 -22.17
CA MET A 1 -10.80 -14.10 -20.71
C MET A 1 -10.53 -12.69 -20.22
N ALA A 2 -11.56 -11.91 -19.91
CA ALA A 2 -11.36 -10.56 -19.39
C ALA A 2 -10.63 -10.67 -18.05
N ALA A 3 -9.43 -10.11 -17.95
CA ALA A 3 -8.83 -9.87 -16.65
C ALA A 3 -9.82 -8.96 -15.92
N LEU A 4 -10.43 -9.47 -14.85
CA LEU A 4 -11.25 -8.63 -13.97
C LEU A 4 -10.32 -7.52 -13.49
N SER A 5 -10.54 -6.29 -13.96
CA SER A 5 -9.87 -5.12 -13.43
C SER A 5 -10.42 -4.91 -12.02
N ILE A 6 -9.73 -5.49 -11.03
CA ILE A 6 -10.04 -5.27 -9.64
C ILE A 6 -9.70 -3.79 -9.40
N GLN A 7 -10.71 -2.96 -9.19
CA GLN A 7 -10.49 -1.56 -8.82
C GLN A 7 -10.07 -1.53 -7.35
N PRO A 8 -9.03 -0.76 -6.97
CA PRO A 8 -8.65 -0.62 -5.59
C PRO A 8 -9.67 0.28 -4.86
N ILE A 9 -9.85 0.01 -3.57
CA ILE A 9 -10.49 0.94 -2.65
C ILE A 9 -9.44 1.98 -2.28
N SER A 10 -9.80 3.27 -2.28
CA SER A 10 -8.89 4.35 -1.92
C SER A 10 -9.24 4.92 -0.55
N PHE A 11 -8.23 5.11 0.29
CA PHE A 11 -8.34 5.79 1.57
C PHE A 11 -7.46 7.04 1.56
N SER A 12 -8.01 8.19 1.96
CA SER A 12 -7.25 9.43 1.99
C SER A 12 -6.60 9.67 3.35
N PHE A 13 -5.28 9.85 3.37
CA PHE A 13 -4.51 10.25 4.53
C PHE A 13 -4.22 11.76 4.45
N ARG A 14 -4.70 12.50 5.46
CA ARG A 14 -4.55 13.97 5.57
C ARG A 14 -4.99 14.74 4.32
N GLU A 15 -5.98 14.23 3.59
CA GLU A 15 -6.54 14.86 2.36
C GLU A 15 -5.52 15.13 1.24
N THR A 16 -4.31 14.57 1.36
CA THR A 16 -3.17 14.88 0.48
C THR A 16 -2.57 13.63 -0.15
N HIS A 17 -2.79 12.47 0.46
CA HIS A 17 -2.25 11.20 -0.01
C HIS A 17 -3.37 10.19 -0.10
N ASP A 18 -3.57 9.63 -1.29
CA ASP A 18 -4.55 8.57 -1.51
C ASP A 18 -3.84 7.23 -1.51
N ILE A 19 -4.25 6.35 -0.60
CA ILE A 19 -3.69 5.01 -0.42
C ILE A 19 -4.64 4.02 -1.06
N ARG A 20 -4.20 3.43 -2.17
CA ARG A 20 -4.96 2.38 -2.87
C ARG A 20 -4.75 1.03 -2.20
N ILE A 21 -5.85 0.32 -1.99
CA ILE A 21 -5.89 -0.99 -1.35
C ILE A 21 -6.70 -1.96 -2.20
N HIS A 22 -6.12 -3.12 -2.49
CA HIS A 22 -6.83 -4.26 -3.06
C HIS A 22 -7.19 -5.25 -1.97
N LEU A 23 -8.39 -5.82 -2.05
CA LEU A 23 -8.75 -7.01 -1.27
C LEU A 23 -8.47 -8.24 -2.13
N ILE A 24 -7.40 -8.96 -1.81
CA ILE A 24 -6.99 -10.18 -2.51
C ILE A 24 -7.19 -11.35 -1.53
N ASN A 25 -8.07 -12.28 -1.87
CA ASN A 25 -8.45 -13.39 -0.99
C ASN A 25 -8.92 -12.92 0.41
N ALA A 26 -9.68 -11.83 0.47
CA ALA A 26 -10.13 -11.19 1.70
C ALA A 26 -9.00 -10.64 2.61
N GLU A 27 -7.76 -10.55 2.11
CA GLU A 27 -6.67 -9.85 2.79
C GLU A 27 -6.41 -8.48 2.15
N PRO A 28 -6.07 -7.45 2.95
CA PRO A 28 -5.75 -6.14 2.43
C PRO A 28 -4.31 -6.07 1.88
N TRP A 29 -4.19 -5.57 0.66
CA TRP A 29 -2.94 -5.36 -0.05
C TRP A 29 -2.81 -3.88 -0.39
N PHE A 30 -1.73 -3.25 0.06
CA PHE A 30 -1.52 -1.80 0.01
C PHE A 30 -0.60 -1.44 -1.14
N CYS A 31 -0.94 -0.38 -1.88
CA CYS A 31 -0.08 0.09 -2.96
C CYS A 31 1.25 0.60 -2.38
N LEU A 32 2.36 -0.03 -2.78
CA LEU A 32 3.68 0.34 -2.31
C LEU A 32 4.07 1.77 -2.71
N LYS A 33 3.55 2.25 -3.86
CA LYS A 33 3.80 3.63 -4.31
C LYS A 33 3.32 4.63 -3.27
N ASP A 34 2.05 4.51 -2.94
CA ASP A 34 1.32 5.47 -2.11
C ASP A 34 1.91 5.47 -0.69
N VAL A 35 2.22 4.29 -0.15
CA VAL A 35 2.89 4.14 1.16
C VAL A 35 4.27 4.80 1.16
N CYS A 36 5.08 4.58 0.12
CA CYS A 36 6.41 5.19 0.00
C CYS A 36 6.35 6.72 -0.09
N GLU A 37 5.35 7.26 -0.80
CA GLU A 37 5.13 8.71 -0.92
C GLU A 37 4.81 9.34 0.43
N VAL A 38 3.88 8.76 1.20
CA VAL A 38 3.54 9.24 2.55
C VAL A 38 4.77 9.24 3.48
N LEU A 39 5.56 8.18 3.43
CA LEU A 39 6.73 8.03 4.30
C LEU A 39 7.95 8.81 3.80
N THR A 40 7.88 9.45 2.62
CA THR A 40 9.00 10.14 1.96
C THR A 40 10.22 9.24 1.78
N VAL A 41 9.99 7.97 1.40
CA VAL A 41 11.05 6.98 1.19
C VAL A 41 11.07 6.50 -0.25
N ASP A 42 12.27 6.37 -0.82
CA ASP A 42 12.41 5.86 -2.17
C ASP A 42 12.06 4.37 -2.24
N ARG A 43 11.26 4.04 -3.25
CA ARG A 43 10.95 2.65 -3.61
C ARG A 43 12.15 1.99 -4.30
N THR A 44 13.13 1.60 -3.50
CA THR A 44 14.38 1.03 -4.01
C THR A 44 14.30 -0.49 -4.21
N SER A 45 15.15 -1.02 -5.09
CA SER A 45 15.36 -2.48 -5.20
C SER A 45 15.81 -3.10 -3.88
N ARG A 46 16.49 -2.33 -3.02
CA ARG A 46 16.84 -2.72 -1.65
C ARG A 46 15.60 -2.92 -0.79
N LEU A 47 14.66 -1.99 -0.80
CA LEU A 47 13.40 -2.11 -0.06
C LEU A 47 12.71 -3.43 -0.42
N LEU A 48 12.55 -3.71 -1.71
CA LEU A 48 11.90 -4.94 -2.20
C LEU A 48 12.64 -6.23 -1.81
N ARG A 49 13.98 -6.20 -1.67
CA ARG A 49 14.78 -7.37 -1.25
C ARG A 49 14.61 -7.70 0.23
N GLU A 50 14.25 -6.72 1.05
CA GLU A 50 14.04 -6.89 2.48
C GLU A 50 12.60 -7.33 2.82
N LEU A 51 11.70 -7.30 1.83
CA LEU A 51 10.34 -7.81 1.96
C LEU A 51 10.28 -9.32 1.71
N ASP A 52 9.29 -9.97 2.30
CA ASP A 52 8.97 -11.35 1.94
C ASP A 52 8.48 -11.38 0.49
N ARG A 53 9.12 -12.19 -0.35
CA ARG A 53 8.78 -12.35 -1.77
C ARG A 53 7.34 -12.82 -2.01
N LYS A 54 6.73 -13.51 -1.05
CA LYS A 54 5.34 -13.95 -1.13
C LYS A 54 4.34 -12.85 -0.75
N GLY A 55 4.81 -11.82 -0.06
CA GLY A 55 3.96 -10.74 0.46
C GLY A 55 3.92 -9.50 -0.43
N TRP A 56 4.30 -9.62 -1.71
CA TRP A 56 4.12 -8.55 -2.68
C TRP A 56 3.87 -9.11 -4.07
N ALA A 57 3.13 -8.36 -4.87
CA ALA A 57 2.72 -8.75 -6.20
C ALA A 57 2.51 -7.52 -7.08
N ASN A 58 2.64 -7.72 -8.38
CA ASN A 58 2.27 -6.71 -9.36
C ASN A 58 0.77 -6.85 -9.69
N CYS A 59 0.03 -5.76 -9.57
CA CYS A 59 -1.38 -5.68 -9.95
C CYS A 59 -1.53 -4.68 -11.09
N HIS A 60 -2.39 -5.01 -12.07
CA HIS A 60 -2.84 -4.03 -13.07
C HIS A 60 -3.89 -3.15 -12.40
N THR A 61 -3.62 -1.86 -12.35
CA THR A 61 -4.46 -0.87 -11.69
C THR A 61 -4.76 0.23 -12.68
N SER A 62 -6.05 0.54 -12.85
CA SER A 62 -6.49 1.72 -13.58
C SER A 62 -6.08 2.98 -12.86
N THR A 63 -5.38 3.86 -13.55
CA THR A 63 -4.98 5.18 -13.07
C THR A 63 -5.41 6.24 -14.08
N GLU A 64 -5.29 7.53 -13.73
CA GLU A 64 -5.53 8.62 -14.68
C GLU A 64 -4.64 8.53 -15.92
N GLY A 65 -3.45 7.95 -15.78
CA GLY A 65 -2.54 7.67 -16.89
C GLY A 65 -2.84 6.37 -17.66
N GLY A 66 -4.00 5.75 -17.43
CA GLY A 66 -4.39 4.45 -17.96
C GLY A 66 -4.01 3.28 -17.06
N GLU A 67 -4.04 2.07 -17.62
CA GLU A 67 -3.69 0.83 -16.92
C GLU A 67 -2.18 0.79 -16.64
N GLN A 68 -1.82 0.75 -15.36
CA GLN A 68 -0.44 0.69 -14.89
C GLN A 68 -0.21 -0.55 -14.03
N GLN A 69 0.98 -1.14 -14.16
CA GLN A 69 1.39 -2.23 -13.29
C GLN A 69 2.03 -1.65 -12.03
N LEU A 70 1.35 -1.78 -10.89
CA LEU A 70 1.81 -1.27 -9.60
C LEU A 70 2.10 -2.43 -8.63
N VAL A 71 3.09 -2.21 -7.76
CA VAL A 71 3.43 -3.15 -6.70
C VAL A 71 2.50 -2.94 -5.51
N TYR A 72 1.87 -4.01 -5.06
CA TYR A 72 1.11 -4.05 -3.81
C TYR A 72 1.80 -4.97 -2.82
N VAL A 73 1.69 -4.63 -1.53
CA VAL A 73 2.27 -5.38 -0.41
C VAL A 73 1.17 -5.80 0.56
N ASN A 74 1.25 -7.02 1.08
CA ASN A 74 0.33 -7.48 2.12
C ASN A 74 0.62 -6.81 3.48
N GLU A 75 -0.29 -6.98 4.43
CA GLU A 75 -0.20 -6.40 5.78
C GLU A 75 1.14 -6.68 6.50
N PRO A 76 1.70 -7.91 6.54
CA PRO A 76 3.03 -8.14 7.12
C PRO A 76 4.15 -7.33 6.47
N ASN A 77 4.17 -7.18 5.14
CA ASN A 77 5.17 -6.37 4.46
C ASN A 77 4.91 -4.86 4.64
N LEU A 78 3.66 -4.42 4.75
CA LEU A 78 3.33 -3.05 5.14
C LEU A 78 3.96 -2.73 6.51
N TYR A 79 3.80 -3.62 7.50
CA TYR A 79 4.38 -3.43 8.84
C TYR A 79 5.89 -3.28 8.80
N ARG A 80 6.57 -4.13 8.00
CA ARG A 80 8.02 -4.02 7.79
C ARG A 80 8.45 -2.69 7.20
N ILE A 81 7.57 -1.97 6.48
CA ILE A 81 7.88 -0.67 5.87
C ILE A 81 7.59 0.45 6.87
N ILE A 82 6.37 0.51 7.42
CA ILE A 82 5.91 1.64 8.23
C ILE A 82 6.68 1.77 9.55
N PHE A 83 7.17 0.67 10.12
CA PHE A 83 7.96 0.68 11.36
C PHE A 83 9.43 1.07 11.19
N ARG A 84 9.90 1.33 9.97
CA ARG A 84 11.31 1.72 9.73
C ARG A 84 11.62 3.16 10.12
N SER A 85 10.59 3.98 10.28
CA SER A 85 10.73 5.41 10.57
C SER A 85 10.10 5.74 11.91
N ASN A 86 10.88 6.44 12.74
CA ASN A 86 10.42 6.96 14.03
C ASN A 86 9.96 8.44 13.94
N LYS A 87 9.93 9.03 12.74
CA LYS A 87 9.49 10.41 12.53
C LYS A 87 8.01 10.58 12.95
N PRO A 88 7.61 11.76 13.44
CA PRO A 88 6.23 12.02 13.84
C PRO A 88 5.20 11.72 12.74
N GLU A 89 5.53 11.99 11.48
CA GLU A 89 4.64 11.76 10.34
C GLU A 89 4.43 10.27 10.08
N ALA A 90 5.49 9.47 10.20
CA ALA A 90 5.41 8.02 10.05
C ALA A 90 4.58 7.38 11.17
N LYS A 91 4.71 7.87 12.41
CA LYS A 91 3.86 7.42 13.54
C LYS A 91 2.40 7.78 13.33
N GLN A 92 2.11 8.96 12.78
CA GLN A 92 0.74 9.34 12.45
C GLN A 92 0.15 8.46 11.35
N PHE A 93 0.95 8.10 10.34
CA PHE A 93 0.52 7.15 9.32
C PHE A 93 0.28 5.75 9.91
N GLN A 94 1.14 5.28 10.81
CA GLN A 94 0.95 4.00 11.51
C GLN A 94 -0.38 4.00 12.28
N ASN A 95 -0.64 5.01 13.11
CA ASN A 95 -1.87 5.12 13.89
C ASN A 95 -3.10 5.14 12.96
N TRP A 96 -3.07 5.95 11.91
CA TRP A 96 -4.16 6.01 10.93
C TRP A 96 -4.43 4.65 10.26
N VAL A 97 -3.38 3.90 9.89
CA VAL A 97 -3.55 2.54 9.36
C VAL A 97 -4.25 1.63 10.38
N PHE A 98 -3.87 1.71 11.65
CA PHE A 98 -4.39 0.82 12.70
C PHE A 98 -5.78 1.19 13.19
N ASP A 99 -6.06 2.49 13.33
CA ASP A 99 -7.26 3.01 13.96
C ASP A 99 -8.39 3.23 12.95
N ASP A 100 -8.05 3.62 11.71
CA ASP A 100 -9.05 3.99 10.70
C ASP A 100 -9.13 2.96 9.56
N VAL A 101 -8.00 2.55 8.98
CA VAL A 101 -8.01 1.76 7.73
C VAL A 101 -8.30 0.30 7.98
N LEU A 102 -7.46 -0.38 8.77
CA LEU A 102 -7.59 -1.83 9.00
C LEU A 102 -8.94 -2.20 9.64
N PRO A 103 -9.50 -1.43 10.60
CA PRO A 103 -10.82 -1.72 11.14
C PRO A 103 -11.96 -1.52 10.15
N THR A 104 -11.79 -0.69 9.12
CA THR A 104 -12.82 -0.43 8.11
C THR A 104 -12.87 -1.50 7.02
N ILE A 105 -11.74 -2.14 6.72
CA ILE A 105 -11.63 -3.11 5.63
C ILE A 105 -11.61 -4.57 6.09
N LYS A 106 -11.76 -4.82 7.40
CA LYS A 106 -11.84 -6.15 8.02
C LYS A 106 -13.25 -6.45 8.52
#